data_AF-A0A8W8LZD0-F1
#
_entry.id   AF-A0A8W8LZD0-F1
#
_cell.length_a   1.000
_cell.length_b   1.000
_cell.length_c   1.000
_cell.angle_alpha   90.00
_cell.angle_beta   90.00
_cell.angle_gamma   90.00
#
_symmetry.space_group_name_H-M   'P 1'
#
loop_
_entity.id
_entity.type
_entity.pdbx_description
1 polymer ?
#
loop_
_entity_poly.entity_id
_entity_poly.type
_entity_poly.pdbx_seq_one_letter_code
_entity_poly.pdbx_strand_id
1 'polypeptide(L)'
;VSGVGSPLATNFMSPIPGSRDMLSDSGFQDNVFKTSTPISDNQIPFPQRLRDAQRRCSLRQLPDCFVIQLMRFSYNPYTRQTNKVHSPVSIPLSNLDLTEVMFDTITNREDLAAEDAVYKYDLYGLCCHLGGDSANYGHYISYCLHGDNKWYRFDDERVIEVDMEYELTTHEIRQNAYLLFYKKQGMSV
;
A
#
# COMPACT_ATOMS: atom_id res chain seq x y z
N VAL A 1 35.56 27.45 -13.51
CA VAL A 1 35.91 27.02 -12.13
C VAL A 1 35.18 27.99 -11.21
N SER A 2 34.16 27.65 -10.44
CA SER A 2 33.69 26.39 -9.86
C SER A 2 32.21 26.58 -9.50
N GLY A 3 31.31 25.79 -10.08
CA GLY A 3 29.91 25.68 -9.65
C GLY A 3 29.75 24.37 -8.90
N VAL A 4 29.49 24.47 -7.60
CA VAL A 4 29.37 23.33 -6.69
C VAL A 4 28.06 22.60 -7.03
N GLY A 5 28.17 21.39 -7.57
CA GLY A 5 27.02 20.53 -7.85
C GLY A 5 26.43 20.00 -6.55
N SER A 6 25.15 20.28 -6.30
CA SER A 6 24.39 19.66 -5.23
C SER A 6 24.11 18.19 -5.56
N PRO A 7 24.20 17.28 -4.58
CA PRO A 7 24.14 15.84 -4.82
C PRO A 7 22.73 15.37 -5.15
N LEU A 8 22.68 14.41 -6.09
CA LEU A 8 21.59 13.54 -6.50
C LEU A 8 20.44 13.42 -5.48
N ALA A 9 19.27 13.92 -5.85
CA ALA A 9 18.02 13.66 -5.15
C ALA A 9 17.62 12.19 -5.35
N THR A 10 17.87 11.38 -4.32
CA THR A 10 17.33 10.02 -4.20
C THR A 10 15.93 10.06 -3.61
N ASN A 11 14.98 9.45 -4.33
CA ASN A 11 13.86 8.64 -3.83
C ASN A 11 12.48 9.06 -4.33
N PHE A 12 12.07 8.36 -5.39
CA PHE A 12 10.68 8.03 -5.66
C PHE A 12 10.17 7.11 -4.55
N MET A 13 9.26 7.57 -3.70
CA MET A 13 8.49 6.68 -2.83
C MET A 13 7.16 7.32 -2.45
N SER A 14 6.09 6.52 -2.51
CA SER A 14 4.77 6.78 -1.96
C SER A 14 4.85 7.12 -0.46
N PRO A 15 3.96 7.95 0.10
CA PRO A 15 4.00 8.29 1.52
C PRO A 15 3.77 7.07 2.41
N ILE A 16 4.52 7.00 3.51
CA ILE A 16 4.40 5.99 4.57
C ILE A 16 3.29 6.43 5.54
N PRO A 17 2.33 5.57 5.92
CA PRO A 17 1.31 5.92 6.90
C PRO A 17 1.92 6.06 8.30
N GLY A 18 1.82 7.26 8.89
CA GLY A 18 2.01 7.50 10.32
C GLY A 18 3.05 8.56 10.68
N SER A 19 2.61 9.82 10.77
CA SER A 19 3.14 10.83 11.69
C SER A 19 2.12 11.96 11.80
N ARG A 20 1.56 12.15 13.00
CA ARG A 20 0.61 13.23 13.31
C ARG A 20 1.40 14.44 13.78
N ASP A 21 1.41 15.49 12.97
CA ASP A 21 1.58 16.87 13.44
C ASP A 21 0.31 17.65 13.07
N MET A 22 -0.45 18.06 14.08
CA MET A 22 -1.83 18.58 13.95
C MET A 22 -1.93 20.10 13.78
N LEU A 23 -0.83 20.82 13.46
CA LEU A 23 -0.84 22.29 13.49
C LEU A 23 -0.21 23.01 12.28
N SER A 24 0.00 22.34 11.14
CA SER A 24 0.36 23.01 9.88
C SER A 24 -0.59 22.65 8.75
N ASP A 25 -1.37 23.65 8.34
CA ASP A 25 -2.57 23.59 7.51
C ASP A 25 -2.28 23.55 5.99
N SER A 26 -1.66 22.47 5.49
CA SER A 26 -1.54 22.26 4.01
C SER A 26 -1.24 20.82 3.56
N GLY A 27 -1.51 19.80 4.39
CA GLY A 27 -1.25 18.40 4.04
C GLY A 27 -2.54 17.59 4.06
N PHE A 28 -3.09 17.30 2.88
CA PHE A 28 -4.23 16.42 2.65
C PHE A 28 -4.25 15.21 3.60
N GLN A 29 -5.24 15.19 4.50
CA GLN A 29 -5.52 14.06 5.39
C GLN A 29 -6.22 12.94 4.64
N ASP A 30 -5.55 12.30 3.70
CA ASP A 30 -6.11 11.14 3.03
C ASP A 30 -5.17 9.96 3.26
N ASN A 31 -5.50 9.12 4.26
CA ASN A 31 -5.04 7.72 4.36
C ASN A 31 -5.62 6.85 3.22
N VAL A 32 -5.85 7.44 2.05
CA VAL A 32 -6.47 6.82 0.89
C VAL A 32 -5.36 6.55 -0.10
N PHE A 33 -5.49 5.49 -0.90
CA PHE A 33 -4.61 5.08 -2.00
C PHE A 33 -4.44 6.19 -3.07
N LYS A 34 -3.84 7.32 -2.69
CA LYS A 34 -3.63 8.52 -3.50
C LYS A 34 -2.18 8.91 -3.29
N THR A 35 -1.32 8.49 -4.21
CA THR A 35 0.05 9.01 -4.25
C THR A 35 0.00 10.40 -4.86
N SER A 36 -0.19 11.43 -4.04
CA SER A 36 0.14 12.80 -4.41
C SER A 36 1.61 13.03 -4.09
N THR A 37 2.46 12.95 -5.12
CA THR A 37 3.86 13.38 -4.98
C THR A 37 3.96 14.77 -5.60
N PRO A 38 4.44 15.78 -4.86
CA PRO A 38 4.85 17.04 -5.46
C PRO A 38 5.81 16.74 -6.61
N ILE A 39 5.55 17.31 -7.79
CA ILE A 39 6.51 17.16 -8.89
C ILE A 39 7.62 18.15 -8.62
N SER A 40 8.68 17.72 -7.94
CA SER A 40 9.93 18.47 -7.99
C SER A 40 10.47 18.38 -9.42
N ASP A 41 10.55 19.54 -10.06
CA ASP A 41 11.37 19.85 -11.24
C ASP A 41 10.90 19.40 -12.64
N ASN A 42 9.59 19.26 -12.90
CA ASN A 42 9.10 19.43 -14.28
C ASN A 42 8.50 20.82 -14.44
N GLN A 43 9.38 21.76 -14.80
CA GLN A 43 9.02 23.08 -15.32
C GLN A 43 8.14 22.91 -16.56
N ILE A 44 6.81 23.02 -16.42
CA ILE A 44 5.91 23.01 -17.57
C ILE A 44 6.00 24.39 -18.24
N PRO A 45 6.49 24.51 -19.49
CA PRO A 45 6.62 25.80 -20.14
C PRO A 45 5.23 26.28 -20.59
N PHE A 46 4.51 26.95 -19.69
CA PHE A 46 3.45 27.87 -20.08
C PHE A 46 4.10 29.21 -20.46
N PRO A 47 3.55 29.96 -21.43
CA PRO A 47 4.13 31.23 -21.81
C PRO A 47 4.04 32.16 -20.58
N GLN A 48 5.20 32.47 -20.01
CA GLN A 48 5.47 33.60 -19.11
C GLN A 48 5.32 33.43 -17.58
N ARG A 49 5.01 32.25 -17.01
CA ARG A 49 5.12 32.07 -15.54
C ARG A 49 5.28 30.61 -15.10
N LEU A 50 6.34 30.33 -14.34
CA LEU A 50 6.49 29.06 -13.63
C LEU A 50 5.35 28.93 -12.60
N ARG A 51 4.67 27.79 -12.59
CA ARG A 51 3.65 27.45 -11.60
C ARG A 51 3.95 26.07 -11.03
N ASP A 52 3.64 25.91 -9.76
CA ASP A 52 3.72 24.61 -9.09
C ASP A 52 2.72 23.66 -9.73
N ALA A 53 3.18 22.44 -10.01
CA ALA A 53 2.38 21.38 -10.59
C ALA A 53 2.27 20.21 -9.60
N GLN A 54 1.09 19.60 -9.54
CA GLN A 54 0.84 18.41 -8.74
C GLN A 54 0.58 17.21 -9.65
N ARG A 55 1.19 16.07 -9.34
CA ARG A 55 0.88 14.80 -9.99
C ARG A 55 -0.15 14.05 -9.16
N ARG A 56 -1.14 13.50 -9.82
CA ARG A 56 -2.07 12.53 -9.25
C ARG A 56 -2.05 11.24 -10.07
N CYS A 57 -2.15 10.12 -9.38
CA CYS A 57 -2.34 8.80 -9.97
C CYS A 57 -3.66 8.27 -9.45
N SER A 58 -4.59 7.97 -10.35
CA SER A 58 -5.90 7.41 -10.02
C SER A 58 -6.06 6.06 -10.73
N LEU A 59 -6.67 5.11 -10.05
CA LEU A 59 -7.04 3.83 -10.66
C LEU A 59 -8.25 4.05 -11.55
N ARG A 60 -8.18 3.57 -12.80
CA ARG A 60 -9.32 3.64 -13.75
C ARG A 60 -10.17 2.38 -13.79
N GLN A 61 -9.58 1.25 -13.43
CA GLN A 61 -10.23 -0.05 -13.37
C GLN A 61 -9.52 -0.87 -12.29
N LEU A 62 -10.29 -1.59 -11.48
CA LEU A 62 -9.72 -2.55 -10.54
C LEU A 62 -9.60 -3.93 -11.18
N PRO A 63 -8.47 -4.62 -10.97
CA PRO A 63 -8.26 -5.97 -11.46
C PRO A 63 -9.03 -6.99 -10.61
N ASP A 64 -9.43 -8.09 -11.23
CA ASP A 64 -10.05 -9.24 -10.58
C ASP A 64 -9.24 -9.79 -9.39
N CYS A 65 -7.91 -9.81 -9.53
CA CYS A 65 -6.96 -10.07 -8.46
C CYS A 65 -6.22 -8.78 -8.10
N PHE A 66 -6.45 -8.27 -6.90
CA PHE A 66 -5.84 -7.04 -6.39
C PHE A 66 -4.76 -7.37 -5.36
N VAL A 67 -3.54 -6.91 -5.61
CA VAL A 67 -2.39 -7.16 -4.71
C VAL A 67 -1.97 -5.86 -4.06
N ILE A 68 -1.93 -5.85 -2.73
CA ILE A 68 -1.48 -4.71 -1.94
C ILE A 68 -0.12 -5.05 -1.33
N GLN A 69 0.88 -4.23 -1.65
CA GLN A 69 2.19 -4.27 -1.00
C GLN A 69 2.26 -3.19 0.08
N LEU A 70 2.48 -3.61 1.33
CA LEU A 70 2.71 -2.70 2.44
C LEU A 70 4.18 -2.27 2.44
N MET A 71 4.42 -0.96 2.30
CA MET A 71 5.76 -0.36 2.25
C MET A 71 6.39 -0.33 3.65
N ARG A 72 6.82 -1.49 4.14
CA ARG A 72 7.32 -1.69 5.50
C ARG A 72 8.81 -1.39 5.69
N PHE A 73 9.51 -0.81 4.72
CA PHE A 73 10.93 -0.51 4.86
C PHE A 73 11.19 0.96 4.57
N SER A 74 11.80 1.63 5.55
CA SER A 74 12.21 3.02 5.45
C SER A 74 13.72 3.12 5.57
N TYR A 75 14.34 3.85 4.65
CA TYR A 75 15.78 4.09 4.65
C TYR A 75 16.08 5.43 5.32
N ASN A 76 16.92 5.41 6.35
CA ASN A 76 17.43 6.61 7.00
C ASN A 76 18.80 6.97 6.38
N PRO A 77 18.91 8.07 5.61
CA PRO A 77 20.16 8.45 4.95
C PRO A 77 21.25 8.92 5.93
N TYR A 78 20.89 9.39 7.12
CA TYR A 78 21.83 9.87 8.13
C TYR A 78 22.53 8.71 8.84
N THR A 79 21.74 7.72 9.28
CA THR A 79 22.29 6.52 9.93
C THR A 79 22.74 5.46 8.93
N ARG A 80 22.39 5.62 7.64
CA ARG A 80 22.63 4.67 6.55
C ARG A 80 22.05 3.28 6.84
N GLN A 81 20.93 3.25 7.55
CA GLN A 81 20.25 2.03 7.96
C GLN A 81 18.84 1.98 7.37
N THR A 82 18.42 0.77 7.00
CA THR A 82 17.04 0.49 6.64
C THR A 82 16.36 -0.13 7.85
N ASN A 83 15.26 0.46 8.28
CA ASN A 83 14.47 -0.04 9.39
C ASN A 83 13.12 -0.54 8.90
N LYS A 84 12.68 -1.65 9.48
CA LYS A 84 11.32 -2.13 9.26
C LYS A 84 10.31 -1.29 10.05
N VAL A 85 9.18 -1.00 9.40
CA VAL A 85 8.03 -0.31 9.99
C VAL A 85 7.06 -1.33 10.55
N HIS A 86 6.98 -1.36 11.89
CA HIS A 86 6.15 -2.30 12.65
C HIS A 86 4.78 -1.76 13.05
N SER A 87 4.35 -0.63 12.45
CA SER A 87 3.02 -0.08 12.73
C SER A 87 1.97 -1.16 12.43
N PRO A 88 1.07 -1.44 13.38
CA PRO A 88 0.07 -2.49 13.21
C PRO A 88 -0.94 -2.04 12.15
N VAL A 89 -1.27 -2.94 11.23
CA VAL A 89 -2.33 -2.74 10.24
C VAL A 89 -3.56 -3.58 10.61
N SER A 90 -4.73 -3.10 10.21
CA SER A 90 -5.97 -3.87 10.24
C SER A 90 -6.26 -4.34 8.82
N ILE A 91 -6.51 -5.64 8.65
CA ILE A 91 -6.67 -6.26 7.34
C ILE A 91 -8.09 -6.87 7.32
N PRO A 92 -9.01 -6.35 6.49
CA PRO A 92 -10.34 -6.93 6.37
C PRO A 92 -10.24 -8.29 5.66
N LEU A 93 -10.77 -9.33 6.30
CA LEU A 93 -10.85 -10.68 5.72
C LEU A 93 -11.80 -10.72 4.52
N SER A 94 -12.95 -10.06 4.65
CA SER A 94 -13.97 -9.95 3.61
C SER A 94 -14.48 -8.51 3.48
N ASN A 95 -15.13 -8.22 2.35
CA ASN A 95 -15.79 -6.94 2.09
C ASN A 95 -14.86 -5.72 2.15
N LEU A 96 -13.62 -5.86 1.66
CA LEU A 96 -12.77 -4.69 1.40
C LEU A 96 -13.42 -3.85 0.29
N ASP A 97 -13.92 -2.69 0.65
CA ASP A 97 -14.58 -1.76 -0.28
C ASP A 97 -13.58 -0.76 -0.85
N LEU A 98 -13.34 -0.86 -2.17
CA LEU A 98 -12.44 0.05 -2.90
C LEU A 98 -13.20 1.09 -3.73
N THR A 99 -14.50 1.25 -3.49
CA THR A 99 -15.36 2.20 -4.20
C THR A 99 -14.82 3.62 -4.12
N GLU A 100 -14.43 4.09 -2.93
CA GLU A 100 -13.86 5.44 -2.73
C GLU A 100 -12.52 5.66 -3.44
N VAL A 101 -11.78 4.60 -3.76
CA VAL A 101 -10.51 4.69 -4.50
C VAL A 101 -10.77 4.93 -5.99
N MET A 102 -11.89 4.44 -6.50
CA MET A 102 -12.30 4.59 -7.90
C MET A 102 -12.98 5.93 -8.16
N PHE A 103 -13.68 6.48 -7.18
CA PHE A 103 -14.32 7.79 -7.30
C PHE A 103 -13.33 8.93 -6.97
N ASP A 104 -12.91 9.66 -8.00
CA ASP A 104 -12.18 10.93 -7.80
C ASP A 104 -13.18 12.06 -7.50
N THR A 105 -13.40 12.33 -6.22
CA THR A 105 -14.24 13.44 -5.72
C THR A 105 -13.71 14.83 -6.10
N ILE A 106 -12.46 14.94 -6.57
CA ILE A 106 -11.88 16.23 -6.93
C ILE A 106 -12.13 16.57 -8.40
N THR A 107 -12.18 15.57 -9.27
CA THR A 107 -12.50 15.78 -10.70
C THR A 107 -13.95 15.45 -11.05
N ASN A 108 -14.74 14.89 -10.13
CA ASN A 108 -16.15 14.48 -10.33
C ASN A 108 -16.33 13.70 -11.64
N ARG A 109 -15.39 12.80 -11.92
CA ARG A 109 -15.33 11.98 -13.12
C ARG A 109 -16.30 10.81 -12.98
N GLU A 110 -17.54 11.00 -13.43
CA GLU A 110 -18.57 9.96 -13.47
C GLU A 110 -18.27 8.87 -14.51
N ASP A 111 -17.38 9.12 -15.49
CA ASP A 111 -16.97 8.18 -16.53
C ASP A 111 -16.16 6.98 -16.02
N LEU A 112 -15.71 7.00 -14.77
CA LEU A 112 -14.87 5.95 -14.17
C LEU A 112 -15.65 4.92 -13.35
N ALA A 113 -16.91 5.21 -13.02
CA ALA A 113 -17.76 4.29 -12.28
C ALA A 113 -18.76 3.63 -13.22
N ALA A 114 -18.56 2.35 -13.51
CA ALA A 114 -19.64 1.59 -14.15
C ALA A 114 -20.80 1.48 -13.14
N GLU A 115 -22.02 1.76 -13.59
CA GLU A 115 -23.23 1.85 -12.75
C GLU A 115 -23.49 0.58 -11.90
N ASP A 116 -22.96 -0.58 -12.32
CA ASP A 116 -23.09 -1.88 -11.64
C ASP A 116 -21.76 -2.46 -11.10
N ALA A 117 -20.67 -1.69 -11.05
CA ALA A 117 -19.39 -2.24 -10.63
C ALA A 117 -19.31 -2.48 -9.11
N VAL A 118 -19.27 -3.76 -8.73
CA VAL A 118 -18.92 -4.19 -7.37
C VAL A 118 -17.40 -4.08 -7.18
N TYR A 119 -16.96 -3.13 -6.36
CA TYR A 119 -15.54 -2.95 -5.98
C TYR A 119 -15.20 -3.60 -4.63
N LYS A 120 -15.90 -4.68 -4.29
CA LYS A 120 -15.70 -5.44 -3.06
C LYS A 120 -14.78 -6.62 -3.28
N TYR A 121 -13.85 -6.79 -2.36
CA TYR A 121 -12.85 -7.83 -2.42
C TYR A 121 -12.78 -8.64 -1.12
N ASP A 122 -12.46 -9.92 -1.26
CA ASP A 122 -12.17 -10.81 -0.14
C ASP A 122 -10.70 -11.23 -0.17
N LEU A 123 -10.08 -11.28 1.01
CA LEU A 123 -8.72 -11.75 1.16
C LEU A 123 -8.70 -13.25 0.85
N TYR A 124 -7.75 -13.70 0.05
CA TYR A 124 -7.53 -15.13 -0.23
C TYR A 124 -6.08 -15.56 0.00
N GLY A 125 -5.17 -14.60 0.19
CA GLY A 125 -3.78 -14.87 0.50
C GLY A 125 -3.11 -13.70 1.22
N LEU A 126 -2.11 -14.00 2.03
CA LEU A 126 -1.32 -13.02 2.76
C LEU A 126 0.10 -13.56 2.96
N CYS A 127 1.12 -12.74 2.72
CA CYS A 127 2.50 -13.07 3.04
C CYS A 127 3.04 -12.14 4.12
N CYS A 128 3.72 -12.70 5.12
CA CYS A 128 4.42 -11.96 6.16
C CYS A 128 5.93 -12.02 5.92
N HIS A 129 6.64 -10.93 6.24
CA HIS A 129 8.10 -10.92 6.36
C HIS A 129 8.49 -10.90 7.84
N LEU A 130 9.04 -11.99 8.36
CA LEU A 130 9.50 -12.12 9.74
C LEU A 130 11.01 -11.87 9.81
N GLY A 131 11.47 -10.74 10.31
CA GLY A 131 12.92 -10.40 10.29
C GLY A 131 13.36 -9.42 11.37
N GLY A 132 12.54 -9.21 12.41
CA GLY A 132 12.73 -8.13 13.37
C GLY A 132 12.82 -6.79 12.64
N ASP A 133 13.83 -5.99 12.96
CA ASP A 133 14.03 -4.66 12.36
C ASP A 133 14.76 -4.66 11.01
N SER A 134 15.26 -5.82 10.57
CA SER A 134 16.10 -5.92 9.38
C SER A 134 15.30 -5.95 8.08
N ALA A 135 15.83 -5.26 7.08
CA ALA A 135 15.43 -5.38 5.67
C ALA A 135 16.30 -6.35 4.87
N ASN A 136 17.44 -6.77 5.42
CA ASN A 136 18.46 -7.53 4.70
C ASN A 136 18.34 -9.05 4.93
N TYR A 137 17.61 -9.45 5.96
CA TYR A 137 17.35 -10.85 6.28
C TYR A 137 15.96 -10.99 6.90
N GLY A 138 15.40 -12.17 6.76
CA GLY A 138 14.11 -12.52 7.34
C GLY A 138 13.65 -13.87 6.81
N HIS A 139 12.45 -14.24 7.24
CA HIS A 139 11.75 -15.47 6.93
C HIS A 139 10.36 -15.13 6.41
N TYR A 140 9.96 -15.71 5.28
CA TYR A 140 8.64 -15.47 4.71
C TYR A 140 7.72 -16.62 5.04
N ILE A 141 6.55 -16.29 5.57
CA ILE A 141 5.45 -17.22 5.77
C ILE A 141 4.23 -16.73 5.00
N SER A 142 3.33 -17.64 4.65
CA SER A 142 2.09 -17.28 3.95
C SER A 142 0.87 -17.92 4.56
N TYR A 143 -0.25 -17.21 4.49
CA TYR A 143 -1.58 -17.68 4.84
C TYR A 143 -2.40 -17.70 3.55
N CYS A 144 -2.97 -18.85 3.19
CA CYS A 144 -3.75 -18.98 1.96
C CYS A 144 -5.08 -19.70 2.22
N LEU A 145 -6.13 -19.21 1.56
CA LEU A 145 -7.41 -19.90 1.45
C LEU A 145 -7.26 -21.06 0.44
N HIS A 146 -7.62 -22.26 0.84
CA HIS A 146 -7.62 -23.45 -0.02
C HIS A 146 -9.02 -23.72 -0.60
N GLY A 147 -9.09 -24.60 -1.60
CA GLY A 147 -10.32 -24.91 -2.33
C GLY A 147 -11.40 -25.62 -1.51
N ASP A 148 -11.06 -26.11 -0.31
CA ASP A 148 -11.98 -26.66 0.68
C ASP A 148 -12.58 -25.58 1.61
N ASN A 149 -12.35 -24.29 1.30
CA ASN A 149 -12.73 -23.13 2.09
C ASN A 149 -12.10 -23.06 3.49
N LYS A 150 -10.92 -23.69 3.67
CA LYS A 150 -10.12 -23.58 4.90
C LYS A 150 -8.88 -22.75 4.68
N TRP A 151 -8.39 -22.14 5.75
CA TRP A 151 -7.15 -21.38 5.74
C TRP A 151 -5.99 -22.22 6.25
N TYR A 152 -4.86 -22.05 5.59
CA TYR A 152 -3.63 -22.74 5.94
C TYR A 152 -2.50 -21.74 6.10
N ARG A 153 -1.70 -21.90 7.16
CA ARG A 153 -0.41 -21.24 7.35
C ARG A 153 0.67 -22.16 6.79
N PHE A 154 1.43 -21.63 5.85
CA PHE A 154 2.58 -22.27 5.20
C PHE A 154 3.86 -21.62 5.72
N ASP A 155 4.70 -22.46 6.29
CA ASP A 155 5.99 -22.10 6.89
C ASP A 155 6.99 -23.18 6.49
N ASP A 156 7.57 -23.00 5.30
CA ASP A 156 8.38 -23.99 4.60
C ASP A 156 7.70 -25.37 4.52
N GLU A 157 8.30 -26.42 5.09
CA GLU A 157 7.73 -27.76 5.14
C GLU A 157 6.52 -27.90 6.08
N ARG A 158 6.27 -26.91 6.95
CA ARG A 158 5.21 -26.96 7.95
C ARG A 158 3.96 -26.26 7.44
N VAL A 159 2.91 -27.06 7.21
CA VAL A 159 1.59 -26.58 6.81
C VAL A 159 0.58 -26.93 7.90
N ILE A 160 -0.13 -25.94 8.41
CA ILE A 160 -1.16 -26.12 9.44
C ILE A 160 -2.45 -25.40 9.05
N GLU A 161 -3.59 -26.02 9.32
CA GLU A 161 -4.90 -25.36 9.24
C GLU A 161 -5.01 -24.31 10.36
N VAL A 162 -5.57 -23.15 10.06
CA VAL A 162 -5.68 -22.02 11.01
C VAL A 162 -7.05 -21.35 10.91
N ASP A 163 -7.45 -20.68 11.99
CA ASP A 163 -8.56 -19.73 11.98
C ASP A 163 -8.06 -18.35 11.56
N MET A 164 -8.35 -17.98 10.31
CA MET A 164 -7.83 -16.72 9.76
C MET A 164 -8.38 -15.48 10.47
N GLU A 165 -9.61 -15.53 10.98
CA GLU A 165 -10.18 -14.37 11.67
C GLU A 165 -9.43 -14.10 12.98
N TYR A 166 -9.06 -15.15 13.70
CA TYR A 166 -8.17 -15.05 14.85
C TYR A 166 -6.75 -14.61 14.44
N GLU A 167 -6.15 -15.25 13.44
CA GLU A 167 -4.77 -14.97 13.01
C GLU A 167 -4.58 -13.50 12.61
N LEU A 168 -5.56 -12.89 11.93
CA LEU A 168 -5.54 -11.47 11.55
C LEU A 168 -5.46 -10.51 12.74
N THR A 169 -5.86 -10.94 13.94
CA THR A 169 -5.75 -10.13 15.16
C THR A 169 -4.37 -10.21 15.81
N THR A 170 -3.57 -11.22 15.46
CA THR A 170 -2.28 -11.50 16.08
C THR A 170 -1.24 -10.44 15.72
N HIS A 171 -0.24 -10.30 16.60
CA HIS A 171 0.90 -9.43 16.34
C HIS A 171 1.75 -9.90 15.15
N GLU A 172 1.82 -11.21 14.93
CA GLU A 172 2.52 -11.83 13.79
C GLU A 172 2.01 -11.23 12.48
N ILE A 173 0.70 -11.24 12.23
CA ILE A 173 0.15 -10.65 11.01
C ILE A 173 0.17 -9.11 11.05
N ARG A 174 -0.35 -8.49 12.12
CA ARG A 174 -0.58 -7.04 12.13
C ARG A 174 0.69 -6.22 11.93
N GLN A 175 1.84 -6.71 12.40
CA GLN A 175 3.12 -6.00 12.25
C GLN A 175 4.00 -6.52 11.12
N ASN A 176 3.74 -7.72 10.60
CA ASN A 176 4.62 -8.35 9.62
C ASN A 176 3.99 -8.61 8.25
N ALA A 177 2.67 -8.43 8.09
CA ALA A 177 2.00 -8.55 6.79
C ALA A 177 2.66 -7.65 5.75
N TYR A 178 3.04 -8.21 4.61
CA TYR A 178 3.82 -7.52 3.59
C TYR A 178 3.09 -7.48 2.25
N LEU A 179 2.57 -8.62 1.80
CA LEU A 179 1.73 -8.73 0.61
C LEU A 179 0.35 -9.23 1.00
N LEU A 180 -0.68 -8.57 0.50
CA LEU A 180 -2.09 -8.96 0.68
C LEU A 180 -2.67 -9.27 -0.70
N PHE A 181 -3.33 -10.41 -0.82
CA PHE A 181 -3.93 -10.89 -2.05
C PHE A 181 -5.44 -10.91 -1.89
N TYR A 182 -6.10 -10.05 -2.65
CA TYR A 182 -7.54 -9.85 -2.66
C TYR A 182 -8.13 -10.29 -3.99
N LYS A 183 -9.26 -10.99 -3.94
CA LYS A 183 -10.03 -11.39 -5.13
C LYS A 183 -11.36 -10.66 -5.14
N LYS A 184 -11.83 -10.25 -6.31
CA LYS A 184 -13.12 -9.60 -6.47
C LYS A 184 -14.25 -10.55 -6.08
N GLN A 185 -15.23 -10.05 -5.34
CA GLN A 185 -16.40 -10.84 -4.99
C GLN A 185 -17.18 -11.26 -6.24
N GLY A 186 -17.74 -12.46 -6.22
CA GLY A 186 -18.46 -13.05 -7.35
C GLY A 186 -17.60 -13.84 -8.34
N MET A 187 -16.28 -13.89 -8.15
CA MET A 187 -15.40 -14.80 -8.88
C MET A 187 -15.36 -16.19 -8.21
N SER A 188 -15.59 -17.25 -8.99
CA SER A 188 -15.19 -18.61 -8.58
C SER A 188 -13.68 -18.75 -8.72
N VAL A 189 -13.06 -19.43 -7.74
CA VAL A 189 -11.66 -19.86 -7.77
C VAL A 189 -11.57 -21.23 -8.42
#